data_AF-A0A947SJ23-F1
#
_entry.id   AF-A0A947SJ23-F1
#
_cell.length_a   1.000
_cell.length_b   1.000
_cell.length_c   1.000
_cell.angle_alpha   90.00
_cell.angle_beta   90.00
_cell.angle_gamma   90.00
#
_symmetry.space_group_name_H-M   'P 1'
#
loop_
_entity.id
_entity.type
_entity.pdbx_description
1 polymer ?
#
loop_
_entity_poly.entity_id
_entity_poly.type
_entity_poly.pdbx_seq_one_letter_code
_entity_poly.pdbx_strand_id
1 'polypeptide(L)'
;YYGLGEGRLRRILRNPNRKEEGIAPNTIALMQFSNIKKTSEIWLMYQEVGKKRKMISAWRYPGISPKGKEIPIPEDILEELMLLTKKIK
;
A
#
# COMPACT_ATOMS: atom_id res chain seq x y z
N TYR A 1 1.62 16.52 -8.14
CA TYR A 1 0.52 15.90 -7.36
C TYR A 1 0.04 14.64 -8.07
N TYR A 2 0.01 13.48 -7.40
CA TYR A 2 -0.21 12.14 -7.97
C TYR A 2 -1.58 11.85 -8.64
N GLY A 3 -2.39 12.88 -8.96
CA GLY A 3 -3.66 12.72 -9.68
C GLY A 3 -4.71 11.87 -8.95
N LEU A 4 -4.67 11.84 -7.62
CA LEU A 4 -5.62 11.15 -6.75
C LEU A 4 -6.39 12.18 -5.91
N GLY A 5 -7.67 12.37 -6.25
CA GLY A 5 -8.56 13.24 -5.48
C GLY A 5 -9.09 12.56 -4.23
N GLU A 6 -9.45 13.36 -3.23
CA GLU A 6 -9.97 12.89 -1.95
C GLU A 6 -11.19 11.97 -2.10
N GLY A 7 -12.15 12.33 -2.97
CA GLY A 7 -13.33 11.50 -3.23
C GLY A 7 -12.98 10.09 -3.72
N ARG A 8 -11.90 9.94 -4.49
CA ARG A 8 -11.41 8.64 -4.95
C ARG A 8 -10.80 7.83 -3.80
N LEU A 9 -10.05 8.46 -2.90
CA LEU A 9 -9.50 7.80 -1.71
C LEU A 9 -10.62 7.35 -0.75
N ARG A 10 -11.64 8.20 -0.53
CA ARG A 10 -12.82 7.85 0.26
C ARG A 10 -13.58 6.65 -0.33
N ARG A 11 -13.65 6.54 -1.66
CA ARG A 11 -14.27 5.40 -2.34
C ARG A 11 -13.51 4.10 -2.09
N ILE A 12 -12.19 4.12 -2.20
CA ILE A 12 -11.34 2.95 -1.91
C ILE A 12 -11.51 2.52 -0.45
N LEU A 13 -11.55 3.48 0.48
CA LEU A 13 -11.74 3.20 1.90
C LEU A 13 -13.08 2.52 2.21
N ARG A 14 -14.15 2.87 1.47
CA ARG A 14 -15.51 2.35 1.69
C ARG A 14 -15.76 1.03 0.98
N ASN A 15 -15.29 0.89 -0.26
CA ASN A 15 -15.59 -0.27 -1.10
C ASN A 15 -14.34 -0.72 -1.89
N PRO A 16 -13.35 -1.31 -1.21
CA PRO A 16 -12.16 -1.83 -1.87
C PRO A 16 -12.47 -3.13 -2.63
N ASN A 17 -11.75 -3.38 -3.72
CA ASN A 17 -11.77 -4.69 -4.38
C ASN A 17 -10.93 -5.72 -3.61
N ARG A 18 -9.93 -5.27 -2.86
CA ARG A 18 -9.04 -6.14 -2.08
C ARG A 18 -8.53 -5.42 -0.84
N LYS A 19 -8.36 -6.18 0.24
CA LYS A 19 -7.79 -5.74 1.52
C LYS A 19 -6.64 -6.70 1.87
N GLU A 20 -5.46 -6.16 2.11
CA GLU A 20 -4.24 -6.90 2.47
C GLU A 20 -3.55 -6.23 3.66
N GLU A 21 -2.59 -6.94 4.25
CA GLU A 21 -1.65 -6.32 5.18
C GLU A 21 -0.77 -5.32 4.43
N GLY A 22 -0.53 -4.16 5.05
CA GLY A 22 0.31 -3.14 4.44
C GLY A 22 1.79 -3.45 4.63
N ILE A 23 2.62 -2.90 3.75
CA ILE A 23 4.09 -3.08 3.79
C ILE A 23 4.72 -2.54 5.09
N ALA A 24 4.12 -1.51 5.68
CA ALA A 24 4.56 -0.96 6.95
C ALA A 24 3.86 -1.70 8.11
N PRO A 25 4.56 -1.96 9.24
CA PRO A 25 3.97 -2.62 10.39
C PRO A 25 2.68 -1.93 10.87
N ASN A 26 1.68 -2.73 11.26
CA ASN A 26 0.38 -2.25 11.76
C ASN A 26 -0.37 -1.35 10.76
N THR A 27 -0.23 -1.61 9.47
CA THR A 27 -1.00 -0.91 8.43
C THR A 27 -1.83 -1.88 7.61
N ILE A 28 -2.91 -1.37 7.04
CA ILE A 28 -3.82 -2.10 6.16
C ILE A 28 -3.75 -1.45 4.80
N ALA A 29 -3.51 -2.26 3.76
CA ALA A 29 -3.51 -1.84 2.38
C ALA A 29 -4.85 -2.20 1.71
N LEU A 30 -5.49 -1.20 1.10
CA LEU A 30 -6.70 -1.36 0.31
C LEU A 30 -6.40 -1.11 -1.15
N MET A 31 -6.94 -1.96 -2.02
CA MET A 31 -6.80 -1.83 -3.46
C MET A 31 -8.17 -1.72 -4.13
N GLN A 32 -8.27 -0.84 -5.12
CA GLN A 32 -9.40 -0.79 -6.04
C GLN A 32 -8.89 -0.65 -7.49
N PHE A 33 -9.59 -1.26 -8.44
CA PHE A 33 -9.30 -1.02 -9.85
C PHE A 33 -9.56 0.45 -10.21
N SER A 34 -8.62 1.03 -10.95
CA SER A 34 -8.71 2.41 -11.43
C SER A 34 -9.72 2.60 -12.57
N ASN A 35 -10.03 1.52 -13.29
CA ASN A 35 -10.91 1.51 -14.46
C ASN A 35 -11.68 0.18 -14.57
N ILE A 36 -12.70 0.16 -15.41
CA ILE A 36 -13.58 -1.00 -15.63
C ILE A 36 -12.83 -2.16 -16.30
N LYS A 37 -11.85 -1.85 -17.17
CA LYS A 37 -11.00 -2.83 -17.84
C LYS A 37 -10.00 -3.53 -16.91
N LYS A 38 -9.92 -3.10 -15.64
CA LYS A 38 -9.04 -3.65 -14.60
C LYS A 38 -7.56 -3.68 -15.01
N THR A 39 -7.10 -2.68 -15.75
CA THR A 39 -5.70 -2.64 -16.26
C THR A 39 -4.72 -1.98 -15.30
N SER A 40 -5.21 -1.21 -14.34
CA SER A 40 -4.37 -0.57 -13.32
C SER A 40 -5.10 -0.47 -11.98
N GLU A 41 -4.32 -0.46 -10.91
CA GLU A 41 -4.79 -0.45 -9.53
C GLU A 41 -4.50 0.87 -8.84
N ILE A 42 -5.31 1.17 -7.83
CA ILE A 42 -5.08 2.27 -6.90
C ILE A 42 -5.03 1.67 -5.50
N TRP A 43 -3.95 1.98 -4.81
CA TRP A 43 -3.68 1.50 -3.48
C TRP A 43 -3.78 2.64 -2.47
N LEU A 44 -4.30 2.30 -1.29
CA LEU A 44 -4.40 3.17 -0.13
C LEU A 44 -3.98 2.40 1.11
N MET A 45 -2.93 2.85 1.78
CA MET A 45 -2.56 2.36 3.10
C MET A 45 -3.12 3.27 4.19
N TYR A 46 -3.65 2.65 5.23
CA TYR A 46 -4.04 3.35 6.44
C TYR A 46 -3.66 2.55 7.68
N GLN A 47 -3.62 3.24 8.81
CA GLN A 47 -3.47 2.66 10.15
C GLN A 47 -4.71 2.98 10.97
N GLU A 48 -5.10 2.04 11.83
CA GLU A 48 -6.13 2.29 12.85
C GLU A 48 -5.48 2.92 14.08
N VAL A 49 -5.92 4.13 14.43
CA VAL A 49 -5.42 4.88 15.59
C VAL A 49 -6.63 5.20 16.46
N GLY A 50 -6.88 4.33 17.46
CA GLY A 50 -8.12 4.35 18.24
C GLY A 50 -9.34 4.13 17.34
N LYS A 51 -10.29 5.07 17.38
CA LYS A 51 -11.51 5.03 16.52
C LYS A 51 -11.33 5.71 15.16
N LYS A 52 -10.14 6.22 14.84
CA LYS A 52 -9.86 6.95 13.60
C LYS A 52 -9.01 6.10 12.65
N ARG A 53 -9.23 6.27 11.35
CA ARG A 53 -8.36 5.71 10.31
C ARG A 53 -7.42 6.80 9.79
N LYS A 54 -6.12 6.64 10.03
CA LYS A 54 -5.07 7.56 9.55
C LYS A 54 -4.54 7.04 8.22
N MET A 55 -4.85 7.73 7.13
CA MET A 55 -4.27 7.42 5.81
C MET A 55 -2.78 7.75 5.82
N ILE A 56 -1.94 6.83 5.35
CA ILE A 56 -0.49 6.95 5.35
C ILE A 56 0.02 7.30 3.95
N SER A 57 -0.38 6.51 2.95
CA SER A 57 0.07 6.68 1.57
C SER A 57 -0.98 6.17 0.58
N ALA A 58 -0.96 6.73 -0.63
CA ALA A 58 -1.79 6.26 -1.74
C ALA A 58 -1.04 6.40 -3.05
N TRP A 59 -1.15 5.39 -3.92
CA TRP A 59 -0.42 5.35 -5.19
C TRP A 59 -1.19 4.58 -6.27
N ARG A 60 -0.74 4.71 -7.51
CA ARG A 60 -1.24 3.94 -8.66
C ARG A 60 -0.22 2.88 -9.02
N TYR A 61 -0.70 1.68 -9.33
CA TYR A 61 0.13 0.61 -9.86
C TYR A 61 -0.30 0.32 -11.31
N PRO A 62 0.62 0.40 -12.29
CA PRO A 62 0.31 0.26 -13.72
C PRO A 62 0.18 -1.21 -14.13
N GLY A 63 -0.73 -1.93 -13.49
CA GLY A 63 -0.97 -3.34 -13.75
C GLY A 63 -1.84 -3.99 -12.68
N ILE A 64 -1.82 -5.33 -12.65
CA ILE A 64 -2.41 -6.13 -11.57
C ILE A 64 -1.26 -6.60 -10.69
N SER A 65 -1.33 -6.30 -9.40
CA SER A 65 -0.26 -6.69 -8.47
C SER A 65 -0.40 -8.17 -8.06
N PRO A 66 0.72 -8.87 -7.83
CA PRO A 66 0.71 -10.25 -7.34
C PRO A 66 -0.09 -10.38 -6.05
N LYS A 67 -0.89 -11.45 -5.92
CA LYS A 67 -1.65 -11.76 -4.69
C LYS A 67 -0.81 -12.63 -3.77
N GLY A 68 -0.72 -12.27 -2.49
CA GLY A 68 -0.17 -13.13 -1.44
C GLY A 68 1.29 -13.54 -1.64
N LYS A 69 2.04 -12.87 -2.52
CA LYS A 69 3.48 -13.06 -2.64
C LYS A 69 4.17 -11.97 -1.86
N GLU A 70 5.04 -12.37 -0.95
CA GLU A 70 6.09 -11.48 -0.46
C GLU A 70 6.85 -10.96 -1.68
N ILE A 71 7.05 -9.64 -1.73
CA ILE A 71 7.84 -9.04 -2.80
C ILE A 71 9.27 -9.55 -2.58
N PRO A 72 9.86 -10.31 -3.53
CA PRO A 72 11.23 -10.78 -3.36
C PRO A 72 12.14 -9.56 -3.27
N ILE A 73 12.71 -9.35 -2.08
CA ILE A 73 13.71 -8.31 -1.86
C ILE A 73 15.06 -8.95 -2.19
N PRO A 74 15.86 -8.37 -3.09
CA PRO A 74 17.23 -8.82 -3.34
C PRO A 74 18.05 -8.86 -2.03
N GLU A 75 18.92 -9.86 -1.90
CA GLU A 75 19.67 -10.10 -0.66
C GLU A 75 20.59 -8.93 -0.29
N ASP A 76 21.22 -8.30 -1.29
CA ASP A 76 22.08 -7.13 -1.13
C ASP A 76 21.35 -5.95 -0.49
N ILE A 77 20.09 -5.74 -0.85
CA ILE A 77 19.24 -4.71 -0.24
C ILE A 77 18.89 -5.06 1.20
N LEU A 78 18.64 -6.35 1.49
CA LEU A 78 18.33 -6.80 2.84
C LEU A 78 19.54 -6.61 3.78
N GLU A 79 20.74 -6.93 3.30
CA GLU A 79 21.99 -6.71 4.01
C GLU A 79 22.22 -5.22 4.32
N GLU A 80 22.01 -4.34 3.34
CA GLU A 80 22.14 -2.89 3.51
C GLU A 80 21.16 -2.38 4.60
N LEU A 81 19.90 -2.78 4.53
CA LEU A 81 18.87 -2.41 5.51
C LEU A 81 19.21 -2.91 6.93
N MET A 82 19.74 -4.13 7.06
CA MET A 82 20.21 -4.67 8.35
C MET A 82 21.40 -3.89 8.89
N LEU A 83 22.34 -3.49 8.04
CA LEU A 83 23.51 -2.72 8.46
C LEU A 83 23.10 -1.32 8.96
N LEU A 84 22.17 -0.66 8.25
CA LEU A 84 21.64 0.65 8.64
C LEU A 84 20.90 0.60 9.98
N THR A 85 20.05 -0.41 10.20
CA THR A 85 19.32 -0.57 11.47
C THR A 85 20.23 -0.86 12.65
N LYS A 86 21.35 -1.58 12.45
CA LYS A 86 22.39 -1.78 13.48
C LYS A 86 23.16 -0.51 13.83
N LYS A 87 23.37 0.41 12.89
CA LYS A 87 24.08 1.69 13.14
C LYS A 87 23.25 2.70 13.95
N ILE A 88 21.93 2.53 13.97
CA ILE A 88 21.00 3.44 14.66
C ILE A 88 20.76 3.00 16.12
N LYS A 89 21.09 1.75 16.46
CA LYS A 89 21.10 1.22 17.82
C LYS A 89 22.45 1.46 18.48
#